data_AF-A0A9Q9EWR7-F1
#
_entry.id   AF-A0A9Q9EWR7-F1
#
_cell.length_a   1.000
_cell.length_b   1.000
_cell.length_c   1.000
_cell.angle_alpha   90.00
_cell.angle_beta   90.00
_cell.angle_gamma   90.00
#
_symmetry.space_group_name_H-M   'P 1'
#
loop_
_entity.id
_entity.type
_entity.pdbx_description
1 polymer ?
#
loop_
_entity_poly.entity_id
_entity_poly.type
_entity_poly.pdbx_seq_one_letter_code
_entity_poly.pdbx_strand_id
1 'polypeptide(L)'
;MQKIKEGFIKTSELPVKNLSAEQKAKLNLRGNELYNKKDIAAAERIFITTGYSDGLARIGDYYTNQNEHLKALKFYHLAHNIHKEGILLDKLAEIIRMLI
;
A
#
# COMPACT_ATOMS: atom_id res chain seq x y z
N MET A 1 -13.26 13.29 29.37
CA MET A 1 -13.21 12.82 27.97
C MET A 1 -12.48 13.87 27.14
N GLN A 2 -11.34 13.51 26.54
CA GLN A 2 -10.51 14.43 25.77
C GLN A 2 -11.15 14.60 24.37
N LYS A 3 -11.53 15.83 24.01
CA LYS A 3 -12.03 16.17 22.67
C LYS A 3 -10.93 15.83 21.65
N ILE A 4 -11.20 14.88 20.77
CA ILE A 4 -10.36 14.64 19.59
C ILE A 4 -10.47 15.91 18.73
N LYS A 5 -9.35 16.62 18.56
CA LYS A 5 -9.28 17.76 17.64
C LYS A 5 -9.55 17.22 16.23
N GLU A 6 -10.63 17.68 15.61
CA GLU A 6 -10.87 17.53 14.17
C GLU A 6 -9.75 18.26 13.42
N GLY A 7 -8.73 17.51 13.02
CA GLY A 7 -7.60 18.00 12.25
C GLY A 7 -7.11 16.92 11.30
N PHE A 8 -6.44 17.31 10.22
CA PHE A 8 -5.83 16.37 9.30
C PHE A 8 -4.75 15.57 10.03
N ILE A 9 -4.94 14.25 10.16
CA ILE A 9 -3.86 13.36 10.57
C ILE A 9 -2.90 13.25 9.38
N LYS A 10 -1.68 13.77 9.54
CA LYS A 10 -0.63 13.61 8.54
C LYS A 10 -0.20 12.15 8.52
N THR A 11 -0.78 11.36 7.63
CA THR A 11 -0.36 9.98 7.38
C THR A 11 0.86 10.00 6.46
N SER A 12 1.98 9.40 6.88
CA SER A 12 3.11 9.21 5.97
C SER A 12 2.84 8.04 5.05
N GLU A 13 2.89 8.27 3.74
CA GLU A 13 2.74 7.21 2.74
C GLU A 13 4.06 6.51 2.40
N LEU A 14 5.12 6.79 3.17
CA LEU A 14 6.48 6.28 2.94
C LEU A 14 6.96 5.42 4.11
N PRO A 15 7.84 4.44 3.84
CA PRO A 15 8.44 3.61 4.89
C PRO A 15 9.23 4.41 5.92
N VAL A 16 9.17 3.96 7.17
CA VAL A 16 9.99 4.51 8.25
C VAL A 16 11.44 4.05 8.07
N LYS A 17 12.35 5.02 7.91
CA LYS A 17 13.77 4.74 7.62
C LYS A 17 14.55 4.15 8.79
N ASN A 18 14.09 4.38 10.03
CA ASN A 18 14.87 4.09 11.24
C ASN A 18 14.48 2.77 11.93
N LEU A 19 13.74 1.88 11.27
CA LEU A 19 13.41 0.56 11.80
C LEU A 19 14.59 -0.41 11.62
N SER A 20 14.97 -1.11 12.69
CA SER A 20 15.93 -2.21 12.61
C SER A 20 15.37 -3.37 11.77
N ALA A 21 16.25 -4.24 11.27
CA ALA A 21 15.85 -5.43 10.52
C ALA A 21 14.92 -6.34 11.36
N GLU A 22 15.20 -6.50 12.65
CA GLU A 22 14.38 -7.29 13.57
C GLU A 22 12.99 -6.68 13.77
N GLN A 23 12.91 -5.36 13.94
CA GLN A 23 11.63 -4.65 14.06
C GLN A 23 10.81 -4.79 12.78
N LYS A 24 11.44 -4.65 11.61
CA LYS A 24 10.77 -4.89 10.32
C LYS A 24 10.25 -6.31 10.22
N ALA A 25 11.04 -7.32 10.58
CA ALA A 25 10.63 -8.72 10.52
C ALA A 25 9.42 -9.00 11.42
N LYS A 26 9.45 -8.56 12.69
CA LYS A 26 8.33 -8.71 13.64
C LYS A 26 7.06 -8.01 13.14
N LEU A 27 7.19 -6.79 12.62
CA LEU A 27 6.06 -6.05 12.07
C LEU A 27 5.51 -6.73 10.81
N ASN A 28 6.36 -7.18 9.89
CA ASN A 28 5.93 -7.87 8.68
C ASN A 28 5.18 -9.17 8.99
N LEU A 29 5.64 -9.94 9.98
CA LEU A 29 4.93 -11.12 10.46
C LEU A 29 3.52 -10.74 10.95
N ARG A 30 3.42 -9.69 11.76
CA ARG A 30 2.12 -9.19 12.23
C ARG A 30 1.23 -8.70 11.09
N GLY A 31 1.80 -8.01 10.10
CA GLY A 31 1.08 -7.60 8.90
C GLY A 31 0.53 -8.79 8.12
N ASN A 32 1.31 -9.87 7.99
CA ASN A 32 0.86 -11.11 7.35
C ASN A 32 -0.31 -11.76 8.10
N GLU A 33 -0.25 -11.82 9.44
CA GLU A 33 -1.36 -12.33 10.24
C GLU A 33 -2.65 -11.55 10.03
N LEU A 34 -2.56 -10.21 10.01
CA LEU A 34 -3.72 -9.33 9.80
C LEU A 34 -4.29 -9.48 8.39
N TYR A 35 -3.42 -9.56 7.38
CA TYR A 35 -3.82 -9.81 6.00
C TYR A 35 -4.59 -11.13 5.87
N ASN A 36 -4.07 -12.20 6.48
CA ASN A 36 -4.70 -13.52 6.48
C ASN A 36 -6.07 -13.51 7.19
N LYS A 37 -6.22 -12.68 8.22
CA LYS A 37 -7.49 -12.43 8.92
C LYS A 37 -8.45 -11.49 8.17
N LYS A 38 -8.10 -11.05 6.96
CA LYS A 38 -8.85 -10.09 6.15
C LYS A 38 -8.97 -8.69 6.76
N ASP A 39 -8.14 -8.37 7.77
CA ASP A 39 -7.97 -6.99 8.23
C ASP A 39 -6.96 -6.28 7.32
N ILE A 40 -7.42 -6.01 6.09
CA ILE A 40 -6.60 -5.43 5.02
C ILE A 40 -6.09 -4.05 5.40
N ALA A 41 -6.94 -3.23 6.02
CA ALA A 41 -6.58 -1.87 6.42
C ALA A 41 -5.45 -1.86 7.46
N ALA A 42 -5.45 -2.78 8.44
CA ALA A 42 -4.36 -2.87 9.41
C ALA A 42 -3.08 -3.42 8.79
N ALA A 43 -3.18 -4.44 7.92
CA ALA A 43 -2.04 -4.98 7.20
C ALA A 43 -1.37 -3.92 6.31
N GLU A 44 -2.17 -3.15 5.57
CA GLU A 44 -1.72 -2.04 4.72
C GLU A 44 -0.86 -1.03 5.50
N ARG A 45 -1.36 -0.55 6.65
CA ARG A 45 -0.61 0.41 7.49
C ARG A 45 0.75 -0.14 7.91
N ILE A 46 0.81 -1.43 8.25
CA ILE A 46 2.06 -2.08 8.64
C ILE A 46 3.01 -2.17 7.44
N PHE A 47 2.53 -2.63 6.29
CA PHE A 47 3.38 -2.82 5.11
C PHE A 47 3.91 -1.50 4.55
N ILE A 48 3.12 -0.42 4.59
CA ILE A 48 3.59 0.94 4.29
C ILE A 48 4.70 1.32 5.28
N THR A 49 4.45 1.15 6.59
CA THR A 49 5.39 1.53 7.64
C THR A 49 6.75 0.84 7.49
N THR A 50 6.76 -0.46 7.15
CA THR A 50 7.98 -1.25 7.02
C THR A 50 8.62 -1.17 5.63
N GLY A 51 7.87 -0.78 4.61
CA GLY A 51 8.29 -0.85 3.21
C GLY A 51 8.38 -2.29 2.69
N TYR A 52 7.51 -3.18 3.16
CA TYR A 52 7.58 -4.60 2.80
C TYR A 52 7.00 -4.86 1.41
N SER A 53 7.87 -4.95 0.41
CA SER A 53 7.49 -5.05 -1.01
C SER A 53 6.47 -6.16 -1.31
N ASP A 54 6.66 -7.37 -0.78
CA ASP A 54 5.72 -8.47 -1.01
C ASP A 54 4.34 -8.20 -0.38
N GLY A 55 4.31 -7.67 0.85
CA GLY A 55 3.07 -7.26 1.50
C GLY A 55 2.35 -6.16 0.72
N LEU A 56 3.09 -5.15 0.25
CA LEU A 56 2.56 -4.05 -0.57
C LEU A 56 2.01 -4.57 -1.91
N ALA A 57 2.71 -5.48 -2.59
CA ALA A 57 2.22 -6.10 -3.81
C ALA A 57 0.90 -6.87 -3.60
N ARG A 58 0.77 -7.59 -2.48
CA ARG A 58 -0.49 -8.27 -2.10
C ARG A 58 -1.64 -7.30 -1.84
N ILE A 59 -1.37 -6.13 -1.26
CA ILE A 59 -2.37 -5.07 -1.12
C ILE A 59 -2.76 -4.50 -2.51
N GLY A 60 -1.79 -4.34 -3.41
CA GLY A 60 -2.06 -3.97 -4.80
C GLY A 60 -2.98 -4.98 -5.51
N ASP A 61 -2.73 -6.28 -5.31
CA ASP A 61 -3.58 -7.35 -5.84
C ASP A 61 -5.00 -7.31 -5.25
N TYR A 62 -5.11 -7.08 -3.94
CA TYR A 62 -6.41 -6.90 -3.29
C TYR A 62 -7.22 -5.77 -3.94
N TYR A 63 -6.65 -4.58 -4.09
CA TYR A 63 -7.37 -3.45 -4.70
C TYR A 63 -7.64 -3.67 -6.19
N THR A 64 -6.75 -4.35 -6.91
CA THR A 64 -7.00 -4.74 -8.31
C THR A 64 -8.24 -5.63 -8.42
N ASN A 65 -8.39 -6.61 -7.53
CA ASN A 65 -9.56 -7.50 -7.49
C ASN A 65 -10.86 -6.78 -7.11
N GLN A 66 -10.79 -5.60 -6.50
CA GLN A 66 -11.94 -4.73 -6.22
C GLN A 66 -12.21 -3.70 -7.34
N ASN A 67 -11.49 -3.78 -8.47
CA ASN A 67 -11.49 -2.78 -9.54
C ASN A 67 -11.03 -1.37 -9.12
N GLU A 68 -10.31 -1.26 -7.99
CA GLU A 68 -9.75 -0.02 -7.46
C GLU A 68 -8.35 0.26 -8.02
N HIS A 69 -8.24 0.39 -9.35
CA HIS A 69 -6.96 0.40 -10.06
C HIS A 69 -6.02 1.54 -9.66
N LEU A 70 -6.53 2.74 -9.34
CA LEU A 70 -5.68 3.84 -8.87
C LEU A 70 -5.04 3.55 -7.51
N LYS A 71 -5.78 2.91 -6.60
CA LYS A 71 -5.20 2.46 -5.32
C LYS A 71 -4.17 1.37 -5.56
N ALA A 72 -4.49 0.39 -6.40
CA ALA A 72 -3.55 -0.67 -6.75
C ALA A 72 -2.24 -0.13 -7.31
N LEU A 73 -2.29 0.88 -8.20
CA LEU A 73 -1.11 1.53 -8.77
C LEU A 73 -0.18 2.09 -7.68
N LYS A 74 -0.72 2.79 -6.68
CA LYS A 74 0.06 3.28 -5.54
C LYS A 74 0.82 2.15 -4.86
N PHE A 75 0.17 1.01 -4.61
CA PHE A 75 0.80 -0.11 -3.92
C PHE A 75 1.83 -0.84 -4.77
N TYR A 76 1.62 -0.98 -6.08
CA TYR A 76 2.64 -1.54 -6.96
C TYR A 76 3.87 -0.65 -7.05
N HIS A 77 3.68 0.68 -7.11
CA HIS A 77 4.78 1.64 -7.07
C HIS A 77 5.58 1.52 -5.77
N LEU A 78 4.90 1.55 -4.61
CA LEU A 78 5.54 1.38 -3.30
C LEU A 78 6.24 0.02 -3.14
N ALA A 79 5.71 -1.03 -3.78
CA ALA A 79 6.30 -2.37 -3.78
C ALA A 79 7.51 -2.49 -4.72
N HIS A 80 7.78 -1.49 -5.57
CA HIS A 80 8.71 -1.58 -6.70
C HIS A 80 8.34 -2.70 -7.69
N ASN A 81 7.03 -2.97 -7.86
CA ASN A 81 6.53 -3.96 -8.81
C ASN A 81 6.31 -3.32 -10.19
N ILE A 82 7.43 -3.07 -10.87
CA ILE A 82 7.48 -2.36 -12.17
C ILE A 82 6.58 -2.99 -13.24
N HIS A 83 6.34 -4.30 -13.17
CA HIS A 83 5.52 -5.01 -14.14
C HIS A 83 4.03 -4.68 -13.96
N LYS A 84 3.49 -4.86 -12.74
CA LYS A 84 2.08 -4.58 -12.46
C LYS A 84 1.78 -3.08 -12.45
N GLU A 85 2.74 -2.27 -12.03
CA GLU A 85 2.70 -0.81 -12.16
C GLU A 85 2.58 -0.41 -13.64
N GLY A 86 3.47 -0.92 -14.51
CA GLY A 86 3.47 -0.64 -15.94
C GLY A 86 2.13 -0.94 -16.62
N ILE A 87 1.54 -2.10 -16.34
CA ILE A 87 0.22 -2.48 -16.88
C ILE A 87 -0.86 -1.44 -16.56
N LEU A 88 -0.85 -0.86 -15.35
CA LEU A 88 -1.83 0.14 -14.96
C LEU A 88 -1.51 1.52 -15.55
N LEU A 89 -0.23 1.88 -15.65
CA LEU A 89 0.21 3.12 -16.28
C LEU A 89 -0.12 3.14 -17.77
N ASP A 90 0.06 2.03 -18.48
CA ASP A 90 -0.29 1.91 -19.91
C ASP A 90 -1.78 2.15 -20.13
N LYS A 91 -2.64 1.52 -19.32
CA LYS A 91 -4.10 1.74 -19.35
C LYS A 91 -4.47 3.19 -19.07
N LEU A 92 -3.83 3.82 -18.09
CA LEU A 92 -4.04 5.24 -17.78
C LEU A 92 -3.62 6.13 -18.94
N ALA A 93 -2.47 5.84 -19.57
CA ALA A 93 -1.99 6.57 -20.74
C ALA A 93 -2.95 6.42 -21.93
N GLU A 94 -3.52 5.24 -22.16
CA GLU A 94 -4.56 5.03 -23.18
C GLU A 94 -5.79 5.90 -22.93
N ILE A 95 -6.26 5.97 -21.69
CA ILE A 95 -7.40 6.84 -21.32
C ILE A 95 -7.06 8.30 -21.59
N ILE A 96 -5.90 8.77 -21.15
CA ILE A 96 -5.47 10.16 -21.37
C ILE A 96 -5.40 10.48 -22.86
N ARG A 97 -4.85 9.57 -23.69
CA ARG A 97 -4.77 9.72 -25.15
C ARG A 97 -6.13 9.83 -25.84
N MET A 98 -7.20 9.30 -25.25
CA MET A 98 -8.56 9.47 -25.78
C MET A 98 -9.19 10.82 -25.43
N LEU A 99 -8.64 11.53 -24.43
CA LEU A 99 -9.16 12.78 -23.91
C LEU A 99 -8.49 14.03 -24.51
N ILE A 100 -7.36 13.87 -25.19
CA ILE A 100 -6.59 14.93 -25.84
C ILE A 100 -6.54 14.69 -27.35
#